data_AF-A0A2Z2N269-F1
#
_entry.id   AF-A0A2Z2N269-F1
#
_cell.length_a   1.000
_cell.length_b   1.000
_cell.length_c   1.000
_cell.angle_alpha   90.00
_cell.angle_beta   90.00
_cell.angle_gamma   90.00
#
_symmetry.space_group_name_H-M   'P 1'
#
loop_
_entity.id
_entity.type
_entity.pdbx_description
1 polymer ?
#
loop_
_entity_poly.entity_id
_entity_poly.type
_entity_poly.pdbx_seq_one_letter_code
_entity_poly.pdbx_strand_id
1 'polypeptide(L)'
;MMETPKVCLITCGNSLSEIIVLEALKEVGSEVALCPLSAVVGGVSDILGLLKEARYVMVVDSCSEACAKKLIDGLRIRYDEYLNLEEKLGIKTPCYTSPSGEVVDDIGLAAAYLIERIEEVLKEL
;
A
#
# COMPACT_ATOMS: atom_id res chain seq x y z
N MET A 1 -20.15 -2.71 15.00
CA MET A 1 -18.71 -2.99 15.16
C MET A 1 -18.15 -3.05 13.75
N MET A 2 -17.18 -2.21 13.40
CA MET A 2 -16.39 -2.46 12.20
C MET A 2 -15.57 -3.72 12.49
N GLU A 3 -15.58 -4.67 11.56
CA GLU A 3 -14.68 -5.81 11.64
C GLU A 3 -13.24 -5.30 11.57
N THR A 4 -12.37 -5.78 12.45
CA THR A 4 -10.96 -5.46 12.40
C THR A 4 -10.40 -5.98 11.07
N PRO A 5 -9.72 -5.15 10.25
CA PRO A 5 -9.15 -5.59 9.00
C PRO A 5 -8.08 -6.67 9.24
N LYS A 6 -8.08 -7.69 8.40
CA LYS A 6 -7.06 -8.75 8.41
C LYS A 6 -5.76 -8.26 7.76
N VAL A 7 -5.89 -7.44 6.71
CA VAL A 7 -4.78 -6.92 5.92
C VAL A 7 -4.73 -5.40 6.02
N CYS A 8 -3.56 -4.85 6.36
CA CYS A 8 -3.31 -3.41 6.31
C CYS A 8 -2.31 -3.08 5.21
N LEU A 9 -2.64 -2.09 4.38
CA LEU A 9 -1.81 -1.61 3.29
C LEU A 9 -1.22 -0.25 3.66
N ILE A 10 0.10 -0.17 3.74
CA ILE A 10 0.81 1.09 3.98
C ILE A 10 1.29 1.66 2.66
N THR A 11 0.82 2.84 2.28
CA THR A 11 1.20 3.51 1.03
C THR A 11 1.93 4.82 1.30
N CYS A 12 2.71 5.29 0.32
CA CYS A 12 3.18 6.67 0.36
C CYS A 12 1.97 7.61 0.28
N GLY A 13 1.82 8.51 1.25
CA GLY A 13 0.68 9.43 1.30
C GLY A 13 0.67 10.43 0.13
N ASN A 14 -0.52 10.78 -0.37
CA ASN A 14 -0.74 11.64 -1.54
C ASN A 14 0.07 11.18 -2.77
N SER A 15 0.16 9.87 -3.01
CA SER A 15 0.93 9.30 -4.14
C SER A 15 0.07 8.42 -5.04
N LEU A 16 0.63 8.02 -6.19
CA LEU A 16 -0.05 7.08 -7.07
C LEU A 16 -0.32 5.74 -6.37
N SER A 17 0.60 5.26 -5.51
CA SER A 17 0.36 4.04 -4.73
C SER A 17 -0.90 4.11 -3.86
N GLU A 18 -1.22 5.29 -3.32
CA GLU A 18 -2.46 5.50 -2.55
C GLU A 18 -3.68 5.44 -3.47
N ILE A 19 -3.62 6.05 -4.65
CA ILE A 19 -4.70 6.01 -5.64
C ILE A 19 -4.94 4.57 -6.12
N ILE A 20 -3.87 3.82 -6.41
CA ILE A 20 -3.95 2.42 -6.83
C ILE A 20 -4.59 1.56 -5.72
N VAL A 21 -4.18 1.77 -4.46
CA VAL A 21 -4.80 1.07 -3.32
C VAL A 21 -6.27 1.44 -3.19
N LEU A 22 -6.63 2.72 -3.29
CA LEU A 22 -8.03 3.14 -3.24
C LEU A 22 -8.87 2.53 -4.37
N GLU A 23 -8.30 2.35 -5.56
CA GLU A 23 -8.97 1.67 -6.67
C GLU A 23 -9.16 0.18 -6.36
N ALA A 24 -8.12 -0.50 -5.87
CA ALA A 24 -8.21 -1.91 -5.46
C ALA A 24 -9.23 -2.13 -4.33
N LEU A 25 -9.30 -1.20 -3.36
CA LEU A 25 -10.25 -1.24 -2.24
C LEU A 25 -11.73 -1.16 -2.64
N LYS A 26 -12.05 -0.79 -3.89
CA LYS A 26 -13.44 -0.87 -4.39
C LYS A 26 -13.89 -2.30 -4.65
N GLU A 27 -12.94 -3.18 -4.96
CA GLU A 27 -13.20 -4.58 -5.31
C GLU A 27 -12.91 -5.54 -4.15
N VAL A 28 -12.04 -5.16 -3.21
CA VAL A 28 -11.78 -5.96 -2.01
C VAL A 28 -12.69 -5.58 -0.85
N GLY A 29 -13.07 -6.58 -0.04
CA GLY A 29 -14.00 -6.40 1.08
C GLY A 29 -13.42 -5.63 2.27
N SER A 30 -14.23 -5.46 3.32
CA SER A 30 -13.88 -4.76 4.57
C SER A 30 -12.74 -5.40 5.38
N GLU A 31 -12.19 -6.53 4.92
CA GLU A 31 -11.05 -7.23 5.53
C GLU A 31 -9.71 -6.55 5.24
N VAL A 32 -9.70 -5.51 4.40
CA VAL A 32 -8.50 -4.79 3.96
C VAL A 32 -8.64 -3.31 4.30
N ALA A 33 -7.60 -2.71 4.87
CA ALA A 33 -7.59 -1.29 5.22
C ALA A 33 -6.37 -0.56 4.67
N LEU A 34 -6.59 0.64 4.12
CA LEU A 34 -5.53 1.58 3.81
C LEU A 34 -5.04 2.27 5.10
N CYS A 35 -3.72 2.26 5.29
CA CYS A 35 -3.01 2.92 6.38
C CYS A 35 -2.01 3.91 5.77
N PRO A 36 -2.40 5.16 5.47
CA PRO A 36 -1.52 6.11 4.81
C PRO A 36 -0.26 6.36 5.65
N LEU A 37 0.92 6.34 5.02
CA LEU A 37 2.20 6.51 5.73
C LEU A 37 2.25 7.80 6.56
N SER A 38 1.62 8.88 6.11
CA SER A 38 1.52 10.13 6.87
C SER A 38 0.80 9.95 8.21
N ALA A 39 -0.25 9.14 8.26
CA ALA A 39 -0.98 8.83 9.48
C ALA A 39 -0.19 7.86 10.39
N VAL A 40 0.53 6.91 9.79
CA VAL A 40 1.44 6.01 10.52
C VAL A 40 2.57 6.80 11.18
N VAL A 41 3.27 7.64 10.42
CA VAL A 41 4.37 8.51 10.90
C VAL A 41 3.86 9.54 11.91
N GLY A 42 2.66 10.09 11.68
CA GLY A 42 2.01 11.02 12.59
C GLY A 42 1.53 10.40 13.90
N GLY A 43 1.63 9.07 14.04
CA GLY A 43 1.24 8.36 15.25
C GLY A 43 -0.26 8.38 15.52
N VAL A 44 -1.08 8.40 14.48
CA VAL A 44 -2.56 8.41 14.61
C VAL A 44 -3.00 7.12 15.31
N SER A 45 -3.55 7.25 16.52
CA SER A 45 -3.87 6.13 17.41
C SER A 45 -4.70 5.03 16.75
N ASP A 46 -5.72 5.40 15.97
CA ASP A 46 -6.60 4.45 15.33
C ASP A 46 -5.85 3.63 14.26
N ILE A 47 -5.04 4.29 13.43
CA ILE A 47 -4.20 3.62 12.41
C ILE A 47 -3.16 2.71 13.06
N LEU A 48 -2.51 3.17 14.13
CA LEU A 48 -1.58 2.33 14.89
C LEU A 48 -2.28 1.15 15.58
N GLY A 49 -3.53 1.32 15.97
CA GLY A 49 -4.39 0.25 16.48
C GLY A 49 -4.64 -0.81 15.41
N LEU A 50 -5.06 -0.39 14.20
CA LEU A 50 -5.28 -1.28 13.07
C LEU A 50 -4.01 -2.09 12.74
N LEU A 51 -2.85 -1.42 12.64
CA LEU A 51 -1.58 -2.10 12.34
C LEU A 51 -1.16 -3.12 13.42
N LYS A 52 -1.54 -2.92 14.68
CA LYS A 52 -1.24 -3.87 15.77
C LYS A 52 -2.14 -5.10 15.75
N GLU A 53 -3.38 -4.93 15.29
CA GLU A 53 -4.37 -6.01 15.25
C GLU A 53 -4.40 -6.74 13.90
N ALA A 54 -3.84 -6.13 12.86
CA ALA A 54 -3.72 -6.73 11.53
C ALA A 54 -2.98 -8.07 11.59
N ARG A 55 -3.47 -9.04 10.82
CA ARG A 55 -2.80 -10.34 10.64
C ARG A 55 -1.70 -10.27 9.59
N TYR A 56 -1.83 -9.31 8.67
CA TYR A 56 -0.87 -9.07 7.60
C TYR A 56 -0.73 -7.58 7.33
N VAL A 57 0.51 -7.11 7.23
CA VAL A 57 0.84 -5.73 6.88
C VAL A 57 1.68 -5.74 5.62
N MET A 58 1.18 -5.09 4.57
CA MET A 58 1.86 -4.92 3.29
C MET A 58 2.25 -3.46 3.11
N VAL A 59 3.51 -3.20 2.77
CA VAL A 59 3.96 -1.88 2.34
C VAL A 59 3.93 -1.83 0.82
N VAL A 60 3.21 -0.86 0.26
CA VAL A 60 3.02 -0.70 -1.18
C VAL A 60 3.62 0.64 -1.63
N ASP A 61 4.67 0.56 -2.45
CA ASP A 61 5.21 1.69 -3.19
C ASP A 61 4.88 1.53 -4.68
N SER A 62 4.78 2.65 -5.39
CA SER A 62 4.56 2.63 -6.85
C SER A 62 5.75 3.13 -7.66
N CYS A 63 6.79 3.69 -7.04
CA CYS A 63 7.93 4.27 -7.75
C CYS A 63 9.27 3.81 -7.16
N SER A 64 10.35 4.01 -7.92
CA SER A 64 11.73 3.66 -7.55
C SER A 64 12.27 4.35 -6.29
N GLU A 65 11.63 5.42 -5.81
CA GLU A 65 12.06 6.09 -4.57
C GLU A 65 11.75 5.27 -3.31
N ALA A 66 10.83 4.30 -3.36
CA ALA A 66 10.51 3.40 -2.26
C ALA A 66 10.29 4.14 -0.91
N CYS A 67 9.60 5.27 -0.95
CA CYS A 67 9.47 6.19 0.18
C CYS A 67 8.77 5.52 1.38
N ALA A 68 7.72 4.74 1.13
CA ALA A 68 7.01 4.04 2.19
C ALA A 68 7.92 3.02 2.87
N LYS A 69 8.62 2.20 2.08
CA LYS A 69 9.58 1.22 2.61
C LYS A 69 10.66 1.87 3.48
N LYS A 70 11.34 2.90 2.97
CA LYS A 70 12.44 3.59 3.66
C LYS A 70 11.99 4.16 5.01
N LEU A 71 10.81 4.79 5.05
CA LEU A 71 10.28 5.40 6.27
C LEU A 71 9.81 4.35 7.28
N ILE A 72 9.12 3.29 6.83
CA ILE A 72 8.68 2.19 7.70
C ILE A 72 9.86 1.44 8.30
N ASP A 73 10.89 1.12 7.49
CA ASP A 73 12.14 0.52 7.96
C ASP A 73 12.84 1.44 9.00
N GLY A 74 12.90 2.75 8.73
CA GLY A 74 13.48 3.74 9.64
C GLY A 74 12.76 3.85 10.98
N LEU A 75 11.43 3.70 10.98
CA LEU A 75 10.59 3.66 12.18
C LEU A 75 10.57 2.28 12.88
N ARG A 76 11.20 1.26 12.28
CA ARG A 76 11.20 -0.13 12.77
C ARG A 76 9.78 -0.69 12.95
N ILE A 77 8.85 -0.25 12.11
CA ILE A 77 7.50 -0.82 12.06
C ILE A 77 7.60 -2.12 11.27
N ARG A 78 7.06 -3.20 11.84
CA ARG A 78 7.08 -4.52 11.21
C ARG A 78 6.02 -4.60 10.11
N TYR A 79 6.37 -5.27 9.04
CA TYR A 79 5.48 -5.64 7.94
C TYR A 79 5.87 -7.02 7.41
N ASP A 80 4.91 -7.69 6.79
CA ASP A 80 5.04 -9.05 6.26
C ASP A 80 5.53 -9.04 4.81
N GLU A 81 5.12 -8.04 4.03
CA GLU A 81 5.51 -7.92 2.62
C GLU A 81 5.78 -6.48 2.21
N TYR A 82 6.77 -6.33 1.33
CA TYR A 82 7.02 -5.12 0.59
C TYR A 82 6.76 -5.35 -0.90
N LEU A 83 5.91 -4.51 -1.48
CA LEU A 83 5.53 -4.55 -2.89
C LEU A 83 5.86 -3.21 -3.55
N ASN A 84 6.69 -3.25 -4.59
CA ASN A 84 6.90 -2.11 -5.48
C ASN A 84 6.24 -2.37 -6.83
N LEU A 85 5.17 -1.65 -7.15
CA LEU A 85 4.37 -1.89 -8.36
C LEU A 85 5.11 -1.53 -9.64
N GLU A 86 5.98 -0.52 -9.63
CA GLU A 86 6.83 -0.17 -10.78
C GLU A 86 7.79 -1.31 -11.11
N GLU A 87 8.45 -1.89 -10.11
CA GLU A 87 9.36 -3.02 -10.30
C GLU A 87 8.62 -4.29 -10.73
N LYS A 88 7.45 -4.55 -10.14
CA LYS A 88 6.68 -5.78 -10.41
C LYS A 88 6.06 -5.80 -11.79
N LEU A 89 5.55 -4.67 -12.24
CA LEU A 89 4.84 -4.57 -13.52
C LEU A 89 5.74 -4.08 -14.66
N GLY A 90 6.96 -3.62 -14.34
CA GLY A 90 7.86 -3.02 -15.32
C GLY A 90 7.32 -1.71 -15.92
N ILE A 91 6.44 -1.02 -15.17
CA ILE A 91 5.83 0.26 -15.57
C ILE A 91 6.52 1.40 -14.82
N LYS A 92 6.65 2.57 -15.46
CA LYS A 92 7.13 3.77 -14.77
C LYS A 92 5.95 4.57 -14.24
N THR A 93 5.94 4.82 -12.94
CA THR A 93 4.94 5.70 -12.34
C THR A 93 5.53 7.07 -12.00
N PRO A 94 4.73 8.14 -11.98
CA PRO A 94 5.24 9.46 -11.67
C PRO A 94 5.57 9.54 -10.17
N CYS A 95 6.78 10.02 -9.87
CA CYS A 95 7.16 10.37 -8.51
C CYS A 95 7.15 11.89 -8.33
N TYR A 96 6.58 12.39 -7.24
CA TYR A 96 6.53 13.83 -6.96
C TYR A 96 7.92 14.47 -6.84
N THR A 97 8.93 13.73 -6.40
CA THR A 97 10.32 14.22 -6.28
C THR A 97 11.10 14.09 -7.58
N SER A 98 10.62 13.26 -8.51
CA SER A 98 11.32 12.89 -9.73
C SER A 98 10.31 12.69 -10.88
N PRO A 99 9.64 13.76 -11.37
CA PRO A 99 8.65 13.62 -12.43
C PRO A 99 9.35 13.24 -13.75
N SER A 100 9.36 11.96 -14.10
CA SER A 100 9.85 11.49 -15.40
C SER A 100 8.78 11.65 -16.48
N GLY A 101 9.20 11.99 -17.71
CA GLY A 101 8.33 11.96 -18.89
C GLY A 101 7.94 10.54 -19.35
N GLU A 102 6.98 10.47 -20.28
CA GLU A 102 6.24 9.27 -20.75
C GLU A 102 5.88 8.30 -19.62
N VAL A 103 4.84 8.70 -18.89
CA VAL A 103 4.22 7.94 -17.81
C VAL A 103 3.11 7.08 -18.41
N VAL A 104 3.17 5.77 -18.19
CA VAL A 104 2.03 4.88 -18.39
C VAL A 104 1.33 4.78 -17.05
N ASP A 105 0.32 5.62 -16.86
CA ASP A 105 -0.52 5.66 -15.66
C ASP A 105 -1.58 4.56 -15.73
N ASP A 106 -1.16 3.29 -15.84
CA ASP A 106 -2.10 2.16 -15.86
C ASP A 106 -2.48 1.77 -14.44
N ILE A 107 -3.20 2.70 -13.77
CA ILE A 107 -3.79 2.49 -12.45
C ILE A 107 -4.65 1.23 -12.45
N GLY A 108 -5.36 0.96 -13.55
CA GLY A 108 -6.20 -0.22 -13.70
C GLY A 108 -5.41 -1.51 -13.63
N LEU A 109 -4.33 -1.63 -14.40
CA LEU A 109 -3.43 -2.80 -14.34
C LEU A 109 -2.80 -2.97 -12.96
N ALA A 110 -2.32 -1.87 -12.36
CA ALA A 110 -1.69 -1.91 -11.05
C ALA A 110 -2.69 -2.29 -9.94
N ALA A 111 -3.92 -1.79 -10.01
CA ALA A 111 -5.00 -2.15 -9.10
C ALA A 111 -5.41 -3.62 -9.28
N ALA A 112 -5.56 -4.10 -10.52
CA ALA A 112 -5.89 -5.50 -10.81
C ALA A 112 -4.84 -6.47 -10.23
N TYR A 113 -3.55 -6.19 -10.45
CA TYR A 113 -2.47 -6.96 -9.86
C TYR A 113 -2.53 -6.94 -8.32
N LEU A 114 -2.77 -5.77 -7.73
CA LEU A 114 -2.84 -5.62 -6.28
C LEU A 114 -4.04 -6.39 -5.69
N ILE A 115 -5.20 -6.37 -6.36
CA ILE A 115 -6.39 -7.15 -5.97
C ILE A 115 -6.05 -8.64 -5.93
N GLU A 116 -5.46 -9.18 -7.01
CA GLU A 116 -5.06 -10.59 -7.07
C GLU A 116 -4.13 -10.96 -5.91
N ARG A 117 -3.12 -10.11 -5.64
CA ARG A 117 -2.18 -10.36 -4.54
C ARG A 117 -2.84 -10.31 -3.17
N ILE A 118 -3.76 -9.36 -2.94
CA ILE A 118 -4.52 -9.26 -1.69
C ILE A 118 -5.40 -10.50 -1.49
N GLU A 119 -6.06 -10.98 -2.54
CA GLU A 119 -6.89 -12.18 -2.47
C GLU A 119 -6.08 -13.45 -2.16
N GLU A 120 -4.88 -13.57 -2.72
CA GLU A 120 -3.94 -14.65 -2.37
C GLU A 120 -3.60 -14.61 -0.88
N VAL A 121 -3.21 -13.45 -0.37
CA VAL A 121 -2.90 -13.26 1.06
C VAL A 121 -4.11 -13.62 1.93
N LEU A 122 -5.30 -13.13 1.58
CA LEU A 122 -6.52 -13.42 2.34
C LEU A 122 -6.88 -14.92 2.38
N LYS A 123 -6.56 -15.69 1.33
CA LYS A 123 -6.76 -17.15 1.31
C LYS A 123 -5.82 -17.91 2.26
N GLU A 124 -4.70 -17.29 2.64
CA GLU A 124 -3.67 -17.88 3.52
C GLU A 124 -3.85 -17.49 5.00
N LEU A 125 -4.77 -16.57 5.34
CA LEU A 125 -5.01 -16.01 6.68
C LEU A 125 -6.19 -16.62 7.46
#